data_AF-A0A2H9L5F8-F1
#
_entry.id   AF-A0A2H9L5F8-F1
#
_cell.length_a   1.000
_cell.length_b   1.000
_cell.length_c   1.000
_cell.angle_alpha   90.00
_cell.angle_beta   90.00
_cell.angle_gamma   90.00
#
_symmetry.space_group_name_H-M   'P 1'
#
loop_
_entity.id
_entity.type
_entity.pdbx_description
1 polymer ?
#
loop_
_entity_poly.entity_id
_entity_poly.type
_entity_poly.pdbx_seq_one_letter_code
_entity_poly.pdbx_strand_id
1 'polypeptide(L)'
;MAEKIVKAKGVKKTKTKAFENRIAISVLAYMLIGIIWYLVDEEAKKDEYTKFHVKQGIVLLIASIIYSIILGIIMAILGSIFILIPGAGLVLFTILGILYYVPLIFCIIGIITAATDKQKELPIIGWFGNKFNI
;
A
#
# COMPACT_ATOMS: atom_id res chain seq x y z
N MET A 1 4.53 20.24 42.87
CA MET A 1 3.30 19.92 42.09
C MET A 1 3.46 20.25 40.60
N ALA A 2 3.98 21.42 40.24
CA ALA A 2 4.20 21.85 38.85
C ALA A 2 5.11 20.90 38.03
N GLU A 3 6.20 20.42 38.61
CA GLU A 3 7.17 19.54 37.92
C GLU A 3 6.58 18.19 37.49
N LYS A 4 5.72 17.58 38.32
CA LYS A 4 4.98 16.35 37.97
C LYS A 4 4.02 16.58 36.81
N ILE A 5 3.39 17.75 36.75
CA ILE A 5 2.47 18.14 35.66
C ILE A 5 3.23 18.38 34.36
N VAL A 6 4.38 19.06 34.41
CA VAL A 6 5.26 19.29 33.24
C VAL A 6 5.78 17.95 32.70
N LYS A 7 6.25 17.05 33.56
CA LYS A 7 6.71 15.71 33.16
C LYS A 7 5.58 14.89 32.54
N ALA A 8 4.38 14.92 33.12
CA ALA A 8 3.20 14.23 32.56
C ALA A 8 2.79 14.78 31.19
N LYS A 9 2.82 16.11 31.00
CA LYS A 9 2.56 16.75 29.69
C LYS A 9 3.63 16.37 28.65
N GLY A 10 4.91 16.32 29.05
CA GLY A 10 6.01 15.88 28.19
C GLY A 10 5.82 14.43 27.72
N VAL A 11 5.56 13.51 28.65
CA VAL A 11 5.32 12.09 28.33
C VAL A 11 4.11 11.92 27.41
N LYS A 12 3.01 12.66 27.64
CA LYS A 12 1.82 12.61 26.78
C LYS A 12 2.15 13.08 25.36
N LYS A 13 2.87 14.19 25.21
CA LYS A 13 3.28 14.74 23.91
C LYS A 13 4.18 13.79 23.13
N THR A 14 5.16 13.18 23.80
CA THR A 14 6.07 12.20 23.16
C THR A 14 5.31 10.97 22.68
N LYS A 15 4.37 10.45 23.49
CA LYS A 15 3.51 9.32 23.09
C LYS A 15 2.62 9.65 21.89
N THR A 16 2.04 10.84 21.86
CA THR A 16 1.22 11.29 20.70
C THR A 16 2.06 11.39 19.43
N LYS A 17 3.26 11.98 19.51
CA LYS A 17 4.14 12.12 18.33
C LYS A 17 4.60 10.76 17.80
N ALA A 18 4.94 9.81 18.68
CA ALA A 18 5.32 8.45 18.28
C ALA A 18 4.15 7.73 17.59
N PHE A 19 2.92 7.91 18.10
CA PHE A 19 1.70 7.39 17.48
C PHE A 19 1.42 8.00 16.09
N GLU A 20 1.58 9.31 15.93
CA GLU A 20 1.42 9.98 14.64
C GLU A 20 2.47 9.53 13.62
N ASN A 21 3.73 9.40 14.05
CA ASN A 21 4.82 8.94 13.20
C ASN A 21 4.58 7.52 12.65
N ARG A 22 4.13 6.57 13.48
CA ARG A 22 3.84 5.21 13.00
C ARG A 22 2.71 5.20 11.95
N ILE A 23 1.67 6.02 12.12
CA ILE A 23 0.58 6.12 11.16
C ILE A 23 1.09 6.72 9.84
N ALA A 24 1.90 7.77 9.93
CA ALA A 24 2.49 8.39 8.75
C ALA A 24 3.35 7.39 7.95
N ILE A 25 4.22 6.62 8.61
CA ILE A 25 5.05 5.61 7.95
C ILE A 25 4.19 4.50 7.33
N SER A 26 3.17 4.02 8.04
CA SER A 26 2.22 3.01 7.54
C SER A 26 1.42 3.48 6.31
N VAL A 27 0.99 4.74 6.27
CA VAL A 27 0.34 5.33 5.09
C VAL A 27 1.32 5.43 3.92
N LEU A 28 2.54 5.91 4.19
CA LEU A 28 3.58 6.06 3.17
C LEU A 28 4.05 4.72 2.61
N ALA A 29 3.90 3.61 3.34
CA ALA A 29 4.30 2.28 2.90
C ALA A 29 3.61 1.84 1.59
N TYR A 30 2.41 2.37 1.32
CA TYR A 30 1.68 2.13 0.08
C TYR A 30 2.19 2.97 -1.11
N MET A 31 3.06 3.95 -0.85
CA MET A 31 3.59 4.88 -1.84
C MET A 31 5.11 4.80 -1.96
N LEU A 32 5.70 3.59 -2.05
CA LEU A 32 7.15 3.27 -2.23
C LEU A 32 8.13 3.91 -1.22
N ILE A 33 8.07 5.22 -1.08
CA ILE A 33 8.71 6.11 -0.11
C ILE A 33 8.61 5.57 1.33
N GLY A 34 7.46 5.07 1.78
CA GLY A 34 7.37 4.54 3.14
C GLY A 34 8.05 3.19 3.34
N ILE A 35 8.22 2.40 2.28
CA ILE A 35 9.04 1.18 2.32
C ILE A 35 10.51 1.57 2.54
N ILE A 36 10.99 2.59 1.82
CA ILE A 36 12.34 3.13 1.99
C ILE A 36 12.53 3.69 3.42
N TRP A 37 11.56 4.45 3.92
CA TRP A 37 11.62 5.02 5.27
C TRP A 37 11.68 3.94 6.37
N TYR A 38 10.87 2.89 6.26
CA TYR A 38 10.90 1.74 7.18
C TYR A 38 12.27 1.06 7.25
N LEU A 39 13.02 1.00 6.15
CA LEU A 39 14.35 0.40 6.12
C LEU A 39 15.40 1.26 6.87
N VAL A 40 15.18 2.57 6.95
CA VAL A 40 16.09 3.53 7.59
C VAL A 40 15.77 3.71 9.08
N ASP A 41 14.49 3.61 9.45
CA ASP A 41 14.02 3.87 10.81
C ASP A 41 13.98 2.59 11.67
N GLU A 42 14.93 2.46 12.59
CA GLU A 42 15.03 1.32 13.53
C GLU A 42 13.87 1.25 14.54
N GLU A 43 13.17 2.35 14.80
CA GLU A 43 11.99 2.36 15.67
C GLU A 43 10.78 1.83 14.90
N ALA A 44 10.65 2.18 13.63
CA ALA A 44 9.62 1.66 12.73
C ALA A 44 9.72 0.13 12.58
N LYS A 45 10.95 -0.42 12.54
CA LYS A 45 11.21 -1.87 12.52
C LYS A 45 10.84 -2.61 13.80
N LYS A 46 10.50 -1.92 14.89
CA LYS A 46 10.04 -2.57 16.14
C LYS A 46 8.52 -2.54 16.27
N ASP A 47 7.85 -1.69 15.51
CA ASP A 47 6.41 -1.51 15.57
C ASP A 47 5.69 -2.52 14.67
N GLU A 48 5.02 -3.50 15.28
CA GLU A 48 4.28 -4.55 14.55
C GLU A 48 3.17 -3.98 13.65
N TYR A 49 2.61 -2.83 14.00
CA TYR A 49 1.65 -2.10 13.18
C TYR A 49 2.27 -1.59 11.88
N THR A 50 3.41 -0.90 11.98
CA THR A 50 4.16 -0.42 10.82
C THR A 50 4.65 -1.58 9.96
N LYS A 51 5.17 -2.65 10.57
CA LYS A 51 5.58 -3.87 9.85
C LYS A 51 4.46 -4.45 9.00
N PHE A 52 3.26 -4.56 9.55
CA PHE A 52 2.11 -5.11 8.85
C PHE A 52 1.82 -4.33 7.55
N HIS A 53 1.75 -2.99 7.64
CA HIS A 53 1.47 -2.15 6.47
C HIS A 53 2.63 -2.11 5.47
N VAL A 54 3.88 -2.22 5.92
CA VAL A 54 5.04 -2.33 5.04
C VAL A 54 5.03 -3.67 4.29
N LYS A 55 4.78 -4.79 4.98
CA LYS A 55 4.65 -6.11 4.35
C LYS A 55 3.53 -6.12 3.31
N GLN A 56 2.38 -5.54 3.63
CA GLN A 56 1.28 -5.39 2.67
C GLN A 56 1.63 -4.48 1.49
N GLY A 57 2.29 -3.35 1.74
CA GLY A 57 2.74 -2.42 0.70
C GLY A 57 3.70 -3.08 -0.29
N ILE A 58 4.66 -3.87 0.21
CA ILE A 58 5.60 -4.65 -0.63
C ILE A 58 4.85 -5.69 -1.47
N VAL A 59 3.93 -6.44 -0.87
CA VAL A 59 3.11 -7.43 -1.59
C VAL A 59 2.27 -6.75 -2.68
N LEU A 60 1.64 -5.62 -2.37
CA LEU A 60 0.86 -4.85 -3.34
C LEU A 60 1.75 -4.33 -4.48
N LEU A 61 2.95 -3.86 -4.18
CA LEU A 61 3.92 -3.42 -5.19
C LEU A 61 4.28 -4.55 -6.14
N ILE A 62 4.70 -5.71 -5.61
CA ILE A 62 5.05 -6.89 -6.42
C ILE A 62 3.85 -7.36 -7.24
N ALA A 63 2.68 -7.45 -6.63
CA ALA A 63 1.44 -7.83 -7.30
C ALA A 63 1.08 -6.84 -8.42
N SER A 64 1.28 -5.54 -8.22
CA SER A 64 0.99 -4.51 -9.22
C SER A 64 1.90 -4.63 -10.44
N ILE A 65 3.19 -4.94 -10.24
CA ILE A 65 4.15 -5.16 -11.33
C ILE A 65 3.74 -6.39 -12.14
N ILE A 66 3.51 -7.52 -11.48
CA ILE A 66 3.06 -8.76 -12.14
C ILE A 66 1.76 -8.53 -12.90
N TYR A 67 0.78 -7.88 -12.27
CA TYR A 67 -0.50 -7.53 -12.88
C TYR A 67 -0.33 -6.66 -14.13
N SER A 68 0.51 -5.63 -14.06
CA SER A 68 0.76 -4.72 -15.19
C SER A 68 1.40 -5.42 -16.39
N ILE A 69 2.32 -6.36 -16.16
CA ILE A 69 2.96 -7.15 -17.22
C ILE A 69 1.93 -8.08 -17.87
N ILE A 70 1.12 -8.80 -17.07
CA ILE A 70 0.08 -9.70 -17.58
C ILE A 70 -0.93 -8.91 -18.42
N LEU A 71 -1.43 -7.79 -17.91
CA LEU A 71 -2.36 -6.94 -18.65
C LEU A 71 -1.73 -6.40 -19.93
N GLY A 72 -0.48 -5.94 -19.89
CA GLY A 72 0.23 -5.46 -21.08
C GLY A 72 0.35 -6.52 -22.18
N ILE A 73 0.66 -7.76 -21.81
CA ILE A 73 0.70 -8.90 -22.75
C ILE A 73 -0.69 -9.16 -23.35
N ILE A 74 -1.73 -9.19 -22.51
CA ILE A 74 -3.12 -9.38 -22.97
C ILE A 74 -3.53 -8.25 -23.94
N MET A 75 -3.21 -7.00 -23.60
CA MET A 75 -3.50 -5.84 -24.45
C MET A 75 -2.77 -5.95 -25.80
N ALA A 76 -1.51 -6.38 -25.81
CA ALA A 76 -0.74 -6.53 -27.04
C ALA A 76 -1.31 -7.63 -27.96
N ILE A 77 -1.61 -8.81 -27.40
CA ILE A 77 -2.17 -9.94 -28.14
C ILE A 77 -3.55 -9.57 -28.69
N LEU A 78 -4.47 -9.13 -27.83
CA LEU A 78 -5.82 -8.81 -28.27
C LEU A 78 -5.83 -7.58 -29.19
N GLY A 79 -5.01 -6.56 -28.90
CA GLY A 79 -4.82 -5.42 -29.78
C GLY A 79 -4.41 -5.82 -31.19
N SER A 80 -3.50 -6.79 -31.33
CA SER A 80 -3.06 -7.30 -32.64
C SER A 80 -4.16 -8.04 -33.41
N ILE A 81 -5.04 -8.76 -32.71
CA ILE A 81 -6.14 -9.53 -33.30
C ILE A 81 -7.29 -8.61 -33.76
N PHE A 82 -7.65 -7.64 -32.92
CA PHE A 82 -8.83 -6.79 -33.14
C PHE A 82 -8.53 -5.52 -33.96
N ILE A 83 -7.29 -5.30 -34.39
CA ILE A 83 -6.89 -4.13 -35.18
C ILE A 83 -7.63 -4.02 -36.53
N LEU A 84 -8.08 -5.16 -37.06
CA LEU A 84 -8.77 -5.25 -38.36
C LEU A 84 -10.29 -5.11 -38.27
N ILE A 85 -10.87 -5.05 -37.05
CA ILE A 85 -12.31 -4.97 -36.83
C ILE A 85 -12.67 -3.54 -36.36
N PRO A 86 -13.33 -2.73 -37.22
CA PRO A 86 -13.72 -1.37 -36.85
C PRO A 86 -14.59 -1.34 -35.58
N GLY A 87 -14.20 -0.54 -34.59
CA GLY A 87 -14.93 -0.35 -33.33
C GLY A 87 -14.68 -1.39 -32.23
N ALA A 88 -14.32 -2.63 -32.57
CA ALA A 88 -14.07 -3.69 -31.56
C ALA A 88 -12.83 -3.39 -30.71
N GLY A 89 -11.77 -2.84 -31.32
CA GLY A 89 -10.59 -2.38 -30.60
C GLY A 89 -10.94 -1.33 -29.53
N LEU A 90 -11.78 -0.33 -29.86
CA LEU A 90 -12.10 0.76 -28.94
C LEU A 90 -12.78 0.26 -27.65
N VAL A 91 -13.76 -0.64 -27.78
CA VAL A 91 -14.47 -1.22 -26.62
C VAL A 91 -13.49 -2.01 -25.74
N LEU A 92 -12.64 -2.83 -26.36
CA LEU A 92 -11.65 -3.62 -25.67
C LEU A 92 -10.62 -2.76 -24.91
N PHE A 93 -10.06 -1.73 -25.57
CA PHE A 93 -9.12 -0.80 -24.95
C PHE A 93 -9.75 -0.06 -23.77
N THR A 94 -11.03 0.28 -23.87
CA THR A 94 -11.75 0.97 -22.78
C THR A 94 -11.91 0.07 -21.55
N ILE A 95 -12.34 -1.18 -21.75
CA ILE A 95 -12.53 -2.14 -20.64
C ILE A 95 -11.19 -2.47 -19.97
N LEU A 96 -10.16 -2.79 -20.76
CA LEU A 96 -8.83 -3.10 -20.23
C LEU A 96 -8.16 -1.89 -19.59
N GLY A 97 -8.42 -0.68 -20.10
CA GLY A 97 -7.98 0.57 -19.48
C GLY A 97 -8.57 0.81 -18.09
N ILE A 98 -9.82 0.40 -17.84
CA ILE A 98 -10.42 0.47 -16.51
C ILE A 98 -9.77 -0.55 -15.55
N LEU A 99 -9.56 -1.78 -16.04
CA LEU A 99 -8.93 -2.85 -15.25
C LEU A 99 -7.51 -2.48 -14.78
N TYR A 100 -6.78 -1.69 -15.57
CA TYR A 100 -5.46 -1.19 -15.20
C TYR A 100 -5.40 -0.49 -13.83
N TYR A 101 -6.50 0.12 -13.38
CA TYR A 101 -6.58 0.84 -12.10
C TYR A 101 -6.91 -0.05 -10.89
N VAL A 102 -7.10 -1.36 -11.05
CA VAL A 102 -7.41 -2.27 -9.92
C VAL A 102 -6.37 -2.21 -8.78
N PRO A 103 -5.05 -2.22 -9.04
CA PRO A 103 -4.05 -2.09 -7.98
C PRO A 103 -4.14 -0.75 -7.22
N LEU A 104 -4.56 0.32 -7.91
CA LEU A 104 -4.76 1.63 -7.28
C LEU A 104 -5.91 1.59 -6.26
N ILE A 105 -6.98 0.85 -6.54
CA ILE A 105 -8.09 0.67 -5.60
C ILE A 105 -7.59 -0.04 -4.33
N PHE A 106 -6.78 -1.09 -4.46
CA PHE A 106 -6.19 -1.76 -3.30
C PHE A 106 -5.23 -0.86 -2.52
N CYS A 107 -4.45 -0.02 -3.21
CA CYS A 107 -3.61 0.99 -2.57
C CYS A 107 -4.43 1.94 -1.69
N ILE A 108 -5.54 2.48 -2.21
CA ILE A 108 -6.43 3.38 -1.47
C ILE A 108 -7.05 2.68 -0.25
N ILE A 109 -7.52 1.44 -0.40
CA ILE A 109 -8.06 0.65 0.73
C ILE A 109 -6.99 0.47 1.82
N GLY A 110 -5.75 0.20 1.41
CA GLY A 110 -4.60 0.06 2.30
C GLY A 110 -4.31 1.34 3.07
N ILE A 111 -4.28 2.48 2.38
CA ILE A 111 -4.09 3.81 2.97
C ILE A 111 -5.19 4.13 3.99
N ILE A 112 -6.47 3.90 3.64
CA ILE A 112 -7.59 4.15 4.55
C ILE A 112 -7.49 3.27 5.79
N THR A 113 -7.09 2.01 5.61
CA THR A 113 -6.91 1.06 6.72
C THR A 113 -5.77 1.53 7.64
N ALA A 114 -4.66 2.00 7.08
CA ALA A 114 -3.57 2.59 7.86
C ALA A 114 -4.02 3.87 8.58
N ALA A 115 -4.67 4.81 7.89
CA ALA A 115 -5.14 6.06 8.48
C ALA A 115 -6.18 5.84 9.62
N THR A 116 -6.83 4.68 9.68
CA THR A 116 -7.79 4.32 10.74
C THR A 116 -7.20 3.47 11.87
N ASP A 117 -5.86 3.32 11.92
CA ASP A 117 -5.13 2.55 12.94
C ASP A 117 -5.59 1.08 13.05
N LYS A 118 -5.95 0.47 11.90
CA LYS A 118 -6.39 -0.92 11.83
C LYS A 118 -5.40 -1.76 11.04
N GLN A 119 -5.20 -3.01 11.44
CA GLN A 119 -4.45 -3.99 10.66
C GLN A 119 -5.44 -4.89 9.91
N LYS A 120 -5.94 -4.42 8.76
CA LYS A 120 -6.85 -5.21 7.91
C LYS A 120 -6.15 -5.70 6.66
N GLU A 121 -6.32 -6.97 6.38
CA GLU A 121 -5.80 -7.58 5.17
C GLU A 121 -6.48 -7.03 3.90
N LEU A 122 -5.69 -6.68 2.89
CA LEU A 122 -6.22 -6.37 1.57
C LEU A 122 -6.91 -7.61 0.98
N PRO A 123 -8.07 -7.46 0.33
CA PRO A 123 -8.74 -8.60 -0.32
C PRO A 123 -7.81 -9.28 -1.34
N ILE A 124 -7.92 -10.61 -1.46
CA ILE A 124 -7.23 -11.47 -2.45
C ILE A 124 -5.71 -11.60 -2.23
N ILE A 125 -5.00 -10.51 -1.92
CA ILE A 125 -3.53 -10.47 -1.84
C ILE A 125 -3.00 -10.32 -0.40
N GLY A 126 -3.86 -9.99 0.57
CA GLY A 126 -3.47 -9.70 1.95
C GLY A 126 -2.75 -10.85 2.66
N TRP A 127 -3.13 -12.11 2.37
CA TRP A 127 -2.54 -13.28 3.02
C TRP A 127 -1.04 -13.42 2.74
N PHE A 128 -0.55 -12.87 1.62
CA PHE A 128 0.86 -13.00 1.25
C PHE A 128 1.74 -12.15 2.18
N GLY A 129 1.22 -11.03 2.69
CA GLY A 129 1.96 -10.14 3.60
C GLY A 129 2.37 -10.84 4.90
N ASN A 130 1.54 -11.75 5.40
CA ASN A 130 1.81 -12.46 6.66
C ASN A 130 2.82 -13.60 6.52
N LYS A 131 3.20 -14.00 5.29
CA LYS A 131 4.05 -15.18 5.06
C LYS A 131 5.55 -14.89 5.05
N PHE A 132 5.98 -13.64 5.02
CA PHE A 132 7.40 -13.28 4.91
C PHE A 132 7.87 -12.50 6.14
N ASN A 133 9.10 -12.79 6.58
CA ASN A 133 9.68 -12.20 7.79
C ASN A 133 10.68 -11.10 7.40
N ILE A 134 10.36 -9.86 7.79
CA ILE A 134 11.15 -8.63 7.62
C ILE A 134 11.05 -7.78 8.89
#